data_AF-A0A9E1SF94-F1
#
_entry.id   AF-A0A9E1SF94-F1
#
_cell.length_a   1.000
_cell.length_b   1.000
_cell.length_c   1.000
_cell.angle_alpha   90.00
_cell.angle_beta   90.00
_cell.angle_gamma   90.00
#
_symmetry.space_group_name_H-M   'P 1'
#
loop_
_entity.id
_entity.type
_entity.pdbx_description
1 polymer ?
#
loop_
_entity_poly.entity_id
_entity_poly.type
_entity_poly.pdbx_seq_one_letter_code
_entity_poly.pdbx_strand_id
1 'polypeptide(L)'
;MKILILLLFSYSLAACTTTPTQQRLTKGEKISFQRSKGNCLACHIIEEGEDPGNIGPVLVNMRQKYPDKEQLRAIIWDASAFNAQSSMPPFGRNKILSPEDLDLVVDYIWSIHAPN
;
A
#
# COMPACT_ATOMS: atom_id res chain seq x y z
N MET A 1 -20.94 14.87 -58.78
CA MET A 1 -20.22 13.64 -58.39
C MET A 1 -18.78 13.98 -58.02
N LYS A 2 -18.47 14.05 -56.72
CA LYS A 2 -17.14 13.81 -56.14
C LYS A 2 -17.25 13.79 -54.62
N ILE A 3 -17.62 12.59 -54.17
CA ILE A 3 -17.18 11.88 -52.98
C ILE A 3 -16.77 12.77 -51.79
N LEU A 4 -17.72 12.85 -50.87
CA LEU A 4 -17.57 13.12 -49.45
C LEU A 4 -16.63 12.06 -48.83
N ILE A 5 -15.37 12.43 -48.55
CA ILE A 5 -14.46 11.60 -47.75
C ILE A 5 -14.73 11.93 -46.28
N LEU A 6 -15.66 11.20 -45.67
CA LEU A 6 -15.79 11.10 -44.22
C LEU A 6 -14.57 10.32 -43.70
N LEU A 7 -13.56 11.04 -43.20
CA LEU A 7 -12.52 10.45 -42.35
C LEU A 7 -13.16 10.05 -41.03
N LEU A 8 -13.63 8.80 -40.96
CA LEU A 8 -13.96 8.13 -39.70
C LEU A 8 -12.66 7.93 -38.92
N PHE A 9 -12.30 8.95 -38.14
CA PHE A 9 -11.28 8.84 -37.10
C PHE A 9 -11.86 7.92 -36.01
N SER A 10 -11.63 6.61 -36.14
CA SER A 10 -11.87 5.64 -35.08
C SER A 10 -10.90 5.93 -33.94
N TYR A 11 -11.30 6.84 -33.06
CA TYR A 11 -10.69 7.04 -31.76
C TYR A 11 -11.01 5.81 -30.92
N SER A 12 -10.17 4.78 -31.01
CA SER A 12 -10.17 3.70 -30.02
C SER A 12 -9.74 4.29 -28.69
N LEU A 13 -10.71 4.67 -27.85
CA LEU A 13 -10.47 4.89 -26.42
C LEU A 13 -10.07 3.54 -25.82
N ALA A 14 -8.77 3.27 -25.78
CA ALA A 14 -8.20 2.27 -24.89
C ALA A 14 -8.47 2.76 -23.46
N ALA A 15 -9.54 2.27 -22.85
CA ALA A 15 -9.78 2.47 -21.43
C ALA A 15 -8.64 1.80 -20.67
N CYS A 16 -7.73 2.60 -20.09
CA CYS A 16 -6.75 2.13 -19.11
C CYS A 16 -7.52 1.59 -17.90
N THR A 17 -7.79 0.28 -17.90
CA THR A 17 -8.32 -0.42 -16.73
C THR A 17 -7.15 -0.81 -15.86
N THR A 18 -7.14 -0.37 -14.60
CA THR A 18 -6.15 -0.82 -13.63
C THR A 18 -6.42 -2.28 -13.28
N THR A 19 -5.37 -3.09 -13.15
CA THR A 19 -5.53 -4.50 -12.75
C THR A 19 -6.08 -4.58 -11.32
N PRO A 20 -6.79 -5.67 -10.95
CA PRO A 20 -7.26 -5.86 -9.58
C PRO A 20 -6.13 -5.74 -8.55
N THR A 21 -4.94 -6.25 -8.87
CA THR A 21 -3.74 -6.10 -8.03
C THR A 21 -3.37 -4.64 -7.85
N GLN A 22 -3.26 -3.87 -8.93
CA GLN A 22 -2.92 -2.44 -8.84
C GLN A 22 -3.95 -1.68 -8.01
N GLN A 23 -5.23 -1.98 -8.18
CA GLN A 23 -6.30 -1.37 -7.40
C GLN A 23 -6.18 -1.67 -5.90
N ARG A 24 -5.80 -2.90 -5.53
CA ARG A 24 -5.54 -3.26 -4.13
C ARG A 24 -4.36 -2.48 -3.56
N LEU A 25 -3.24 -2.40 -4.28
CA LEU A 25 -2.06 -1.66 -3.84
C LEU A 25 -2.35 -0.17 -3.65
N THR A 26 -3.03 0.47 -4.61
CA THR A 26 -3.43 1.88 -4.49
C THR A 26 -4.36 2.14 -3.30
N LYS A 27 -5.26 1.20 -2.98
CA LYS A 27 -6.11 1.31 -1.78
C LYS A 27 -5.29 1.15 -0.51
N GLY A 28 -4.38 0.16 -0.48
CA GLY A 28 -3.49 -0.10 0.65
C GLY A 28 -2.58 1.07 0.97
N GLU A 29 -2.00 1.71 -0.06
CA GLU A 29 -1.21 2.94 0.06
C GLU A 29 -2.00 4.05 0.73
N LYS A 30 -3.20 4.36 0.21
CA LYS A 30 -4.08 5.39 0.76
C LYS A 30 -4.40 5.15 2.24
N ILE A 31 -4.72 3.91 2.61
CA ILE A 31 -5.00 3.54 4.00
C ILE A 31 -3.73 3.68 4.87
N SER A 32 -2.58 3.28 4.33
CA SER A 32 -1.28 3.36 5.01
C SER A 32 -0.92 4.83 5.32
N PHE A 33 -1.18 5.75 4.40
CA PHE A 33 -0.80 7.16 4.55
C PHE A 33 -1.86 8.01 5.26
N GLN A 34 -3.10 7.54 5.35
CA GLN A 34 -4.18 8.29 5.98
C GLN A 34 -4.00 8.40 7.51
N ARG A 35 -3.97 9.64 8.01
CA ARG A 35 -3.77 9.97 9.44
C ARG A 35 -4.77 9.32 10.40
N SER A 36 -6.02 9.14 9.96
CA SER A 36 -7.08 8.52 10.76
C SER A 36 -7.14 6.99 10.62
N LYS A 37 -6.18 6.39 9.91
CA LYS A 37 -6.11 4.95 9.61
C LYS A 37 -4.71 4.42 9.94
N GLY A 38 -3.92 4.04 8.94
CA GLY A 38 -2.60 3.46 9.14
C GLY A 38 -1.58 4.47 9.66
N ASN A 39 -1.63 5.70 9.16
CA ASN A 39 -0.70 6.79 9.50
C ASN A 39 0.78 6.34 9.53
N CYS A 40 1.16 5.42 8.65
CA CYS A 40 2.43 4.71 8.69
C CYS A 40 3.62 5.66 8.51
N LEU A 41 3.44 6.70 7.68
CA LEU A 41 4.44 7.74 7.45
C LEU A 41 4.78 8.53 8.71
N ALA A 42 3.92 8.60 9.73
CA ALA A 42 4.26 9.27 10.98
C ALA A 42 5.46 8.63 11.70
N CYS A 43 5.77 7.37 11.39
CA CYS A 43 6.88 6.64 12.00
C CYS A 43 7.90 6.13 10.97
N HIS A 44 7.49 5.81 9.75
CA HIS A 44 8.31 5.11 8.77
C HIS A 44 8.58 5.95 7.53
N ILE A 45 9.80 5.81 7.01
CA ILE A 45 10.12 6.24 5.64
C ILE A 45 9.64 5.16 4.67
N ILE A 46 8.80 5.57 3.73
CA ILE A 46 8.27 4.78 2.61
C ILE A 46 8.50 5.62 1.34
N GLU A 47 8.94 4.99 0.25
CA GLU A 47 9.16 5.67 -1.04
C GLU A 47 7.89 6.39 -1.51
N GLU A 48 8.04 7.56 -2.12
CA GLU A 48 6.94 8.49 -2.50
C GLU A 48 6.05 8.99 -1.34
N GLY A 49 6.38 8.66 -0.09
CA GLY A 49 5.71 9.19 1.09
C GLY A 49 6.11 10.63 1.40
N GLU A 50 5.12 11.51 1.56
CA GLU A 50 5.35 12.91 1.97
C GLU A 50 5.56 13.02 3.48
N ASP A 51 6.51 13.87 3.89
CA ASP A 51 6.84 14.19 5.30
C ASP A 51 6.98 12.97 6.24
N PRO A 52 7.85 11.98 5.92
CA PRO A 52 7.98 10.78 6.73
C PRO A 52 8.71 11.04 8.06
N GLY A 53 8.30 10.33 9.09
CA GLY A 53 8.99 10.20 10.37
C GLY A 53 10.11 9.14 10.33
N ASN A 54 10.89 9.10 11.40
CA ASN A 54 12.07 8.23 11.53
C ASN A 54 12.10 7.43 12.85
N ILE A 55 10.95 7.22 13.48
CA ILE A 55 10.81 6.45 14.72
C ILE A 55 10.95 4.94 14.44
N GLY A 56 10.32 4.50 13.36
CA GLY A 56 10.38 3.12 12.87
C GLY A 56 11.46 2.95 11.79
N PRO A 57 11.78 1.69 11.43
CA PRO A 57 12.72 1.41 10.35
C PRO A 57 12.19 1.90 8.99
N VAL A 58 13.11 2.19 8.08
CA VAL A 58 12.80 2.41 6.67
C VAL A 58 12.20 1.15 6.06
N LEU A 59 11.07 1.28 5.38
CA LEU A 59 10.37 0.18 4.71
C LEU A 59 10.84 0.12 3.26
N VAL A 60 11.78 -0.79 3.00
CA VAL A 60 12.35 -1.09 1.69
C VAL A 60 12.61 -2.58 1.59
N ASN A 61 12.53 -3.13 0.37
CA ASN A 61 12.75 -4.55 0.09
C ASN A 61 11.88 -5.47 0.97
N MET A 62 10.60 -5.16 1.12
CA MET A 62 9.76 -5.80 2.14
C MET A 62 9.52 -7.29 1.88
N ARG A 63 9.50 -7.74 0.63
CA ARG A 63 9.45 -9.19 0.30
C ARG A 63 10.72 -9.94 0.70
N GLN A 64 11.88 -9.30 0.64
CA GLN A 64 13.13 -9.93 1.07
C GLN A 64 13.18 -10.01 2.60
N LYS A 65 12.70 -8.97 3.30
CA LYS A 65 12.61 -8.96 4.77
C LYS A 65 11.55 -9.93 5.30
N TYR A 66 10.44 -10.07 4.58
CA TYR A 66 9.32 -10.95 4.91
C TYR A 66 8.98 -11.84 3.72
N PRO A 67 9.73 -12.94 3.47
CA PRO A 67 9.42 -13.87 2.39
C PRO A 67 8.04 -14.52 2.54
N ASP A 68 7.60 -14.67 3.79
CA ASP A 68 6.26 -15.07 4.17
C ASP A 68 5.43 -13.82 4.52
N LYS A 69 4.42 -13.52 3.69
CA LYS A 69 3.54 -12.36 3.86
C LYS A 69 2.77 -12.41 5.18
N GLU A 70 2.50 -13.61 5.70
CA GLU A 70 1.69 -13.77 6.90
C GLU A 70 2.45 -13.39 8.17
N GLN A 71 3.79 -13.42 8.12
CA GLN A 71 4.63 -12.85 9.18
C GLN A 71 4.51 -11.33 9.23
N LEU A 72 4.56 -10.66 8.07
CA LEU A 72 4.33 -9.22 7.99
C LEU A 72 2.92 -8.87 8.48
N ARG A 73 1.92 -9.64 8.07
CA ARG A 73 0.54 -9.49 8.53
C ARG A 73 0.42 -9.59 10.05
N ALA A 74 1.08 -10.57 10.66
CA ALA A 74 1.07 -10.74 12.11
C ALA A 74 1.70 -9.54 12.86
N ILE A 75 2.78 -8.97 12.32
CA ILE A 75 3.42 -7.78 12.89
C ILE A 75 2.50 -6.56 12.79
N ILE A 76 1.87 -6.33 11.64
CA ILE A 76 0.92 -5.21 11.48
C ILE A 76 -0.33 -5.43 12.35
N TRP A 77 -0.75 -6.68 12.55
CA TRP A 77 -1.86 -7.02 13.42
C TRP A 77 -1.58 -6.68 14.89
N ASP A 78 -0.45 -7.13 15.43
CA ASP A 78 0.00 -6.85 16.78
C ASP A 78 1.52 -7.01 16.92
N ALA A 79 2.26 -5.91 16.71
CA ALA A 79 3.71 -5.89 16.91
C ALA A 79 4.11 -6.15 18.38
N SER A 80 3.22 -5.91 19.35
CA SER A 80 3.49 -6.15 20.77
C SER A 80 3.57 -7.64 21.13
N ALA A 81 2.97 -8.51 20.30
CA ALA A 81 3.11 -9.95 20.43
C ALA A 81 4.54 -10.45 20.17
N PHE A 82 5.34 -9.68 19.44
CA PHE A 82 6.75 -9.99 19.13
C PHE A 82 7.72 -9.16 19.97
N ASN A 83 7.35 -7.91 20.26
CA ASN A 83 8.12 -7.02 21.14
C ASN A 83 7.15 -6.21 22.02
N ALA A 84 7.04 -6.58 23.29
CA ALA A 84 6.14 -5.92 24.25
C ALA A 84 6.43 -4.42 24.46
N GLN A 85 7.61 -3.93 24.05
CA GLN A 85 8.00 -2.51 24.12
C GLN A 85 7.83 -1.78 22.76
N SER A 86 7.21 -2.42 21.77
CA SER A 86 6.96 -1.81 20.47
C SER A 86 6.06 -0.58 20.60
N SER A 87 6.48 0.52 19.99
CA SER A 87 5.64 1.71 19.83
C SER A 87 4.70 1.62 18.62
N MET A 88 4.89 0.63 17.74
CA MET A 88 4.00 0.40 16.61
C MET A 88 2.60 -0.03 17.12
N PRO A 89 1.52 0.69 16.78
CA PRO A 89 0.18 0.36 17.24
C PRO A 89 -0.24 -1.05 16.79
N PRO A 90 -0.94 -1.83 17.63
CA PRO A 90 -1.47 -3.13 17.24
C PRO A 90 -2.76 -2.95 16.43
N PHE A 91 -2.62 -2.65 15.13
CA PHE A 91 -3.70 -2.17 14.27
C PHE A 91 -4.90 -3.12 14.20
N GLY A 92 -4.63 -4.43 14.18
CA GLY A 92 -5.67 -5.45 14.13
C GLY A 92 -6.32 -5.71 15.48
N ARG A 93 -5.51 -5.95 16.53
CA ARG A 93 -6.01 -6.24 17.89
C ARG A 93 -6.88 -5.11 18.44
N ASN A 94 -6.48 -3.86 18.23
CA ASN A 94 -7.21 -2.69 18.70
C ASN A 94 -8.28 -2.20 17.70
N LYS A 95 -8.48 -2.93 16.59
CA LYS A 95 -9.48 -2.61 15.56
C LYS A 95 -9.34 -1.21 14.96
N ILE A 96 -8.10 -0.71 14.86
CA ILE A 96 -7.78 0.56 14.20
C ILE A 96 -8.06 0.43 12.70
N LEU A 97 -7.72 -0.73 12.12
CA LEU A 97 -8.09 -1.13 10.77
C LEU A 97 -9.09 -2.29 10.83
N SER A 98 -9.99 -2.35 9.84
CA SER A 98 -10.77 -3.58 9.63
C SER A 98 -9.85 -4.68 9.09
N PRO A 99 -10.24 -5.97 9.18
CA PRO A 99 -9.45 -7.04 8.58
C PRO A 99 -9.15 -6.81 7.09
N GLU A 100 -10.12 -6.29 6.34
CA GLU A 100 -9.99 -6.03 4.91
C GLU A 100 -9.04 -4.86 4.63
N ASP A 101 -9.17 -3.76 5.38
CA ASP A 101 -8.24 -2.63 5.29
C ASP A 101 -6.81 -3.06 5.65
N LEU A 102 -6.65 -3.89 6.68
CA LEU A 102 -5.36 -4.41 7.11
C LEU A 102 -4.72 -5.28 6.03
N ASP A 103 -5.49 -6.16 5.38
CA ASP A 103 -4.99 -6.99 4.29
C ASP A 103 -4.53 -6.15 3.07
N LEU A 104 -5.23 -5.04 2.78
CA LEU A 104 -4.80 -4.10 1.74
C LEU A 104 -3.50 -3.38 2.11
N VAL A 105 -3.36 -2.96 3.37
CA VAL A 105 -2.11 -2.38 3.89
C VAL A 105 -0.97 -3.40 3.81
N VAL A 106 -1.20 -4.64 4.21
CA VAL A 106 -0.21 -5.72 4.11
C VAL A 106 0.21 -5.93 2.65
N ASP A 107 -0.74 -6.02 1.72
CA ASP A 107 -0.43 -6.18 0.30
C ASP A 107 0.44 -5.02 -0.23
N TYR A 108 0.11 -3.79 0.14
CA TYR A 108 0.89 -2.61 -0.23
C TYR A 108 2.29 -2.62 0.38
N ILE A 109 2.40 -2.75 1.71
CA ILE A 109 3.69 -2.75 2.40
C ILE A 109 4.58 -3.88 1.90
N TRP A 110 4.01 -5.07 1.68
CA TRP A 110 4.74 -6.21 1.13
C TRP A 110 5.19 -6.00 -0.32
N SER A 111 4.53 -5.13 -1.08
CA SER A 111 4.92 -4.80 -2.45
C SER A 111 6.12 -3.84 -2.55
N ILE A 112 6.47 -3.14 -1.47
CA ILE A 112 7.54 -2.13 -1.47
C ILE A 112 8.89 -2.81 -1.76
N HIS A 113 9.55 -2.34 -2.83
CA HIS A 113 10.92 -2.70 -3.20
C HIS A 113 11.91 -1.60 -2.76
N ALA A 114 13.20 -1.79 -3.02
CA ALA A 114 14.17 -0.72 -2.84
C ALA A 114 13.86 0.46 -3.77
N PRO A 115 14.18 1.70 -3.35
CA PRO A 115 14.24 2.82 -4.27
C PRO A 115 15.33 2.56 -5.31
N ASN A 116 15.09 2.98 -6.55
CA ASN A 116 16.10 2.99 -7.62
C ASN A 116 17.04 4.19 -7.45
#